data_AF-A0AAW4W9I9-F1
#
_entry.id   AF-A0AAW4W9I9-F1
#
_cell.length_a   1.000
_cell.length_b   1.000
_cell.length_c   1.000
_cell.angle_alpha   90.00
_cell.angle_beta   90.00
_cell.angle_gamma   90.00
#
_symmetry.space_group_name_H-M   'P 1'
#
loop_
_entity.id
_entity.type
_entity.pdbx_description
1 polymer ?
#
loop_
_entity_poly.entity_id
_entity_poly.type
_entity_poly.pdbx_seq_one_letter_code
_entity_poly.pdbx_strand_id
1 'polypeptide(L)'
;MKITCDVIQDLMPSYIDGILSEDSKVLVEEHMGTCQECRKMLEIMKEEQGKEQVRIKPSAASTAERGAGETENTESNANAGSVAALKKIRKKLLVRRVLTAAVAVILTLIAAAAGYNHWYFNEKYMTLEDSGMYVKNNYLYSSNNLISRMKVQYTEDGKTEFVYAIDAPYAGTLELKGNDILLQDFSKKTEEVSPEDDSTPETVKEVYYMSEEAQKKSLELTELEVKGDLEAVEKIVDEMKQESELIWSE
;
A
#
# COMPACT_ATOMS: atom_id res chain seq x y z
N MET A 1 16.29 -11.00 -46.41
CA MET A 1 16.38 -9.73 -45.64
C MET A 1 17.72 -9.76 -44.92
N LYS A 2 18.60 -8.76 -45.08
CA LYS A 2 19.90 -8.76 -44.38
C LYS A 2 19.68 -8.28 -42.95
N ILE A 3 19.97 -9.13 -41.96
CA ILE A 3 19.88 -8.77 -40.55
C ILE A 3 21.04 -7.83 -40.20
N THR A 4 20.75 -6.78 -39.43
CA THR A 4 21.74 -5.78 -39.02
C THR A 4 22.60 -6.28 -37.87
N CYS A 5 23.79 -5.70 -37.71
CA CYS A 5 24.68 -6.04 -36.60
C CYS A 5 24.03 -5.83 -35.22
N ASP A 6 23.17 -4.82 -35.08
CA ASP A 6 22.49 -4.50 -33.81
C ASP A 6 21.59 -5.66 -33.35
N VAL A 7 20.79 -6.22 -34.27
CA VAL A 7 19.92 -7.37 -33.99
C VAL A 7 20.75 -8.60 -33.62
N ILE A 8 21.89 -8.80 -34.27
CA ILE A 8 22.80 -9.92 -33.94
C ILE A 8 23.47 -9.71 -32.58
N GLN A 9 23.81 -8.46 -32.22
CA GLN A 9 24.40 -8.13 -30.93
C GLN A 9 23.42 -8.37 -29.78
N ASP A 10 22.14 -8.06 -29.96
CA ASP A 10 21.09 -8.34 -28.98
C ASP A 10 20.88 -9.85 -28.76
N LEU A 11 21.04 -10.66 -29.80
CA LEU A 11 20.87 -12.12 -29.75
C LEU A 11 22.13 -12.88 -29.28
N MET A 12 23.31 -12.25 -29.31
CA MET A 12 24.59 -12.89 -28.97
C MET A 12 24.65 -13.50 -27.57
N PRO A 13 24.15 -12.86 -26.50
CA PRO A 13 24.13 -13.47 -25.17
C PRO A 13 23.36 -14.81 -25.17
N SER A 14 22.15 -14.80 -25.73
CA SER A 14 21.30 -15.99 -25.82
C SER A 14 21.87 -17.08 -26.74
N TYR A 15 22.62 -16.70 -27.78
CA TYR A 15 23.35 -17.63 -28.63
C TYR A 15 24.47 -18.34 -27.87
N ILE A 16 25.25 -17.60 -27.06
CA ILE A 16 26.31 -18.17 -26.21
C ILE A 16 25.71 -19.12 -25.16
N ASP A 17 24.59 -18.73 -24.56
CA ASP A 17 23.90 -19.51 -23.54
C ASP A 17 23.15 -20.73 -24.11
N GLY A 18 23.09 -20.87 -25.45
CA GLY A 18 22.51 -22.03 -26.12
C GLY A 18 20.98 -22.12 -26.04
N ILE A 19 20.30 -21.00 -25.77
CA ILE A 19 18.83 -20.95 -25.54
C ILE A 19 18.02 -20.47 -26.76
N LEU A 20 18.69 -20.15 -27.87
CA LEU A 20 18.03 -19.77 -29.11
C LEU A 20 17.34 -20.96 -29.78
N SER A 21 16.22 -20.69 -30.46
CA SER A 21 15.61 -21.63 -31.40
C SER A 21 16.54 -21.88 -32.60
N GLU A 22 16.42 -23.04 -33.25
CA GLU A 22 17.31 -23.39 -34.38
C GLU A 22 17.22 -22.40 -35.53
N ASP A 23 16.02 -21.90 -35.85
CA ASP A 23 15.84 -20.88 -36.89
C ASP A 23 16.62 -19.60 -36.54
N SER A 24 16.61 -19.18 -35.27
CA SER A 24 17.35 -18.00 -34.82
C SER A 24 18.86 -18.22 -34.78
N LYS A 25 19.31 -19.45 -34.51
CA LYS A 25 20.71 -19.82 -34.49
C LYS A 25 21.34 -19.75 -35.89
N VAL A 26 20.64 -20.27 -36.90
CA VAL A 26 21.06 -20.20 -38.30
C VAL A 26 21.25 -18.75 -38.75
N LEU A 27 20.35 -17.84 -38.33
CA LEU A 27 20.45 -16.41 -38.65
C LEU A 27 21.70 -15.75 -38.05
N VAL A 28 22.07 -16.11 -36.82
CA VAL A 28 23.29 -15.62 -36.17
C VAL A 28 24.54 -16.15 -36.86
N GLU A 29 24.57 -17.45 -37.16
CA GLU A 29 25.68 -18.10 -37.86
C GLU A 29 25.89 -17.54 -39.27
N GLU A 30 24.82 -17.33 -40.04
CA GLU A 30 24.87 -16.74 -41.39
C GLU A 30 25.47 -15.33 -41.37
N HIS A 31 25.03 -14.48 -40.43
CA HIS A 31 25.58 -13.14 -40.28
C HIS A 31 27.06 -13.18 -39.84
N MET A 32 27.40 -14.05 -38.88
CA MET A 32 28.79 -14.22 -38.43
C MET A 32 29.70 -14.79 -39.50
N GLY A 33 29.17 -15.49 -40.53
CA GLY A 33 29.94 -15.89 -41.70
C GLY A 33 30.46 -14.69 -42.50
N THR A 34 29.71 -13.59 -42.53
CA THR A 34 29.99 -12.41 -43.38
C THR A 34 30.47 -11.17 -42.62
N CYS A 35 30.27 -11.10 -41.30
CA CYS A 35 30.61 -9.94 -40.47
C CYS A 35 31.77 -10.19 -39.50
N GLN A 36 32.92 -9.53 -39.71
CA GLN A 36 34.10 -9.67 -38.87
C GLN A 36 33.95 -9.02 -37.49
N GLU A 37 33.20 -7.92 -37.38
CA GLU A 37 33.02 -7.19 -36.13
C GLU A 37 32.17 -7.97 -35.12
N CYS A 38 31.11 -8.63 -35.59
CA CYS A 38 30.31 -9.52 -34.74
C CYS A 38 31.09 -10.77 -34.30
N ARG A 39 32.04 -11.28 -35.11
CA ARG A 39 32.93 -12.39 -34.69
C ARG A 39 33.86 -11.97 -33.55
N LYS A 40 34.52 -10.81 -33.66
CA LYS A 40 35.38 -10.27 -32.59
C LYS A 40 34.60 -10.05 -31.30
N MET A 41 33.37 -9.52 -31.41
CA MET A 41 32.51 -9.31 -30.24
C MET A 41 32.16 -10.63 -29.55
N LEU A 42 31.84 -11.68 -30.32
CA LEU A 42 31.56 -13.01 -29.77
C LEU A 42 32.76 -13.58 -29.01
N GLU A 43 33.98 -13.42 -29.54
CA GLU A 43 35.21 -13.86 -28.87
C GLU A 43 35.42 -13.13 -27.54
N ILE A 44 35.25 -11.81 -27.51
CA ILE A 44 35.33 -11.01 -26.29
C ILE A 44 34.31 -11.50 -25.25
N MET A 45 33.05 -11.75 -25.66
CA MET A 45 32.00 -12.23 -24.75
C MET A 45 32.27 -13.64 -24.21
N LYS A 46 32.84 -14.53 -25.04
CA LYS A 46 33.25 -15.89 -24.61
C LYS A 46 34.44 -15.85 -23.64
N GLU A 47 35.40 -14.95 -23.86
CA GLU A 47 36.51 -14.73 -22.92
C GLU A 47 36.05 -14.13 -21.59
N GLU A 48 35.01 -13.28 -21.59
CA GLU A 48 34.40 -12.76 -20.37
C GLU A 48 33.62 -13.83 -19.61
N GLN A 49 32.84 -14.70 -20.28
CA GLN A 49 32.17 -15.83 -19.62
C GLN A 49 33.15 -16.86 -19.05
N GLY A 50 34.27 -17.12 -19.74
CA GLY A 50 35.32 -18.02 -19.25
C GLY A 50 35.99 -17.57 -17.95
N LYS A 51 35.96 -16.27 -17.63
CA LYS A 51 36.51 -15.69 -16.39
C LYS A 51 35.50 -15.63 -15.24
N GLU A 52 34.21 -15.66 -15.54
CA GLU A 52 33.12 -15.68 -14.54
C GLU A 52 32.88 -17.10 -14.00
N GLN A 53 33.03 -18.16 -14.82
CA GLN A 53 32.79 -19.55 -14.41
C GLN A 53 33.89 -20.16 -13.52
N VAL A 54 35.08 -19.57 -13.44
CA VAL A 54 36.15 -20.03 -12.51
C VAL A 54 35.83 -19.67 -11.04
N ARG A 55 34.84 -18.81 -10.78
CA ARG A 55 34.52 -18.34 -9.42
C ARG A 55 33.41 -19.14 -8.72
N ILE A 56 32.71 -20.04 -9.40
CA ILE A 56 31.57 -20.78 -8.83
C ILE A 56 31.75 -22.29 -9.01
N LYS A 57 32.56 -22.91 -8.15
CA LYS A 57 32.34 -24.30 -7.69
C LYS A 57 33.11 -24.54 -6.38
N PRO A 58 32.48 -25.10 -5.31
CA PRO A 58 33.17 -25.38 -4.06
C PRO A 58 33.95 -26.70 -4.12
N SER A 59 35.22 -26.61 -3.71
CA SER A 59 36.07 -27.59 -3.00
C SER A 59 35.73 -29.09 -3.08
N ALA A 60 36.67 -29.88 -3.63
CA ALA A 60 37.13 -31.12 -3.00
C ALA A 60 38.63 -31.38 -3.32
N ALA A 61 39.37 -31.71 -2.25
CA ALA A 61 40.69 -32.37 -2.09
C ALA A 61 41.34 -33.05 -3.34
N SER A 62 42.67 -33.19 -3.51
CA SER A 62 43.86 -33.11 -2.64
C SER A 62 45.15 -33.27 -3.47
N THR A 63 46.28 -32.87 -2.86
CA THR A 63 47.67 -33.40 -3.02
C THR A 63 48.50 -33.17 -4.30
N ALA A 64 49.58 -32.40 -4.10
CA ALA A 64 51.00 -32.64 -4.47
C ALA A 64 51.37 -33.12 -5.89
N GLU A 65 52.15 -32.34 -6.65
CA GLU A 65 53.62 -32.35 -6.71
C GLU A 65 54.17 -31.41 -7.82
N ARG A 66 55.24 -30.68 -7.43
CA ARG A 66 56.50 -30.36 -8.14
C ARG A 66 56.53 -30.42 -9.69
N GLY A 67 56.96 -29.32 -10.33
CA GLY A 67 57.53 -29.36 -11.69
C GLY A 67 57.72 -27.98 -12.34
N ALA A 68 58.99 -27.61 -12.55
CA ALA A 68 59.47 -26.38 -13.17
C ALA A 68 59.16 -26.26 -14.68
N GLY A 69 59.17 -25.04 -15.19
CA GLY A 69 59.18 -24.76 -16.63
C GLY A 69 58.87 -23.31 -16.96
N GLU A 70 59.92 -22.50 -17.09
CA GLU A 70 59.92 -21.19 -17.75
C GLU A 70 59.16 -21.19 -19.09
N THR A 71 58.48 -20.09 -19.40
CA THR A 71 58.90 -19.22 -20.51
C THR A 71 58.13 -17.90 -20.46
N GLU A 72 58.90 -16.86 -20.70
CA GLU A 72 58.55 -15.44 -20.65
C GLU A 72 57.67 -15.03 -21.83
N ASN A 73 56.80 -14.06 -21.58
CA ASN A 73 56.62 -12.90 -22.46
C ASN A 73 55.78 -11.82 -21.77
N THR A 74 56.53 -10.95 -21.08
CA THR A 74 56.35 -9.50 -20.97
C THR A 74 55.51 -8.90 -22.11
N GLU A 75 54.39 -8.24 -21.78
CA GLU A 75 54.08 -6.89 -22.28
C GLU A 75 52.87 -6.24 -21.57
N SER A 76 53.09 -5.00 -21.09
CA SER A 76 52.10 -3.95 -20.73
C SER A 76 51.45 -3.96 -19.32
N ASN A 77 52.25 -3.72 -18.27
CA ASN A 77 51.79 -3.51 -16.89
C ASN A 77 51.22 -2.09 -16.57
N ALA A 78 50.85 -1.27 -17.57
CA ALA A 78 50.28 0.06 -17.34
C ALA A 78 48.73 0.09 -17.31
N ASN A 79 48.07 -0.96 -17.82
CA ASN A 79 46.61 -0.95 -18.08
C ASN A 79 45.76 -1.62 -16.98
N ALA A 80 46.36 -2.38 -16.06
CA ALA A 80 45.61 -3.08 -15.00
C ALA A 80 45.08 -2.13 -13.91
N GLY A 81 45.83 -1.08 -13.57
CA GLY A 81 45.44 -0.08 -12.56
C GLY A 81 44.28 0.81 -13.00
N SER A 82 44.25 1.22 -14.28
CA SER A 82 43.19 2.05 -14.85
C SER A 82 41.88 1.28 -15.04
N VAL A 83 41.93 0.01 -15.48
CA VAL A 83 40.75 -0.85 -15.64
C VAL A 83 40.09 -1.17 -14.28
N ALA A 84 40.89 -1.44 -13.24
CA ALA A 84 40.37 -1.68 -11.89
C ALA A 84 39.73 -0.42 -11.27
N ALA A 85 40.32 0.76 -11.51
CA ALA A 85 39.76 2.05 -11.09
C ALA A 85 38.44 2.36 -11.83
N LEU A 86 38.40 2.15 -13.15
CA LEU A 86 37.19 2.34 -13.97
C LEU A 86 36.06 1.40 -13.56
N LYS A 87 36.35 0.12 -13.26
CA LYS A 87 35.34 -0.84 -12.73
C LYS A 87 34.75 -0.37 -11.39
N LYS A 88 35.56 0.16 -10.47
CA LYS A 88 35.08 0.73 -9.20
C LYS A 88 34.19 1.96 -9.41
N ILE A 89 34.57 2.86 -10.33
CA ILE A 89 33.77 4.05 -10.67
C ILE A 89 32.44 3.65 -11.32
N ARG A 90 32.45 2.73 -12.29
CA ARG A 90 31.24 2.20 -12.95
C ARG A 90 30.30 1.55 -11.94
N LYS A 91 30.80 0.71 -11.03
CA LYS A 91 29.99 0.09 -9.96
C LYS A 91 29.40 1.14 -9.01
N LYS A 92 30.17 2.17 -8.63
CA LYS A 92 29.69 3.26 -7.78
C LYS A 92 28.58 4.08 -8.45
N LEU A 93 28.72 4.34 -9.76
CA LEU A 93 27.68 5.03 -10.55
C LEU A 93 26.43 4.18 -10.73
N LEU A 94 26.57 2.87 -11.00
CA LEU A 94 25.45 1.94 -11.09
C LEU A 94 24.71 1.81 -9.76
N VAL A 95 25.42 1.62 -8.65
CA VAL A 95 24.81 1.55 -7.30
C VAL A 95 24.07 2.85 -6.97
N ARG A 96 24.65 4.02 -7.30
CA ARG A 96 23.98 5.31 -7.08
C ARG A 96 22.70 5.44 -7.91
N ARG A 97 22.71 5.02 -9.18
CA ARG A 97 21.52 5.03 -10.05
C ARG A 97 20.43 4.09 -9.52
N VAL A 98 20.80 2.88 -9.11
CA VAL A 98 19.87 1.90 -8.53
C VAL A 98 19.28 2.44 -7.22
N LEU A 99 20.09 3.04 -6.35
CA LEU A 99 19.61 3.67 -5.12
C LEU A 99 18.64 4.82 -5.40
N THR A 100 18.97 5.71 -6.35
CA THR A 100 18.08 6.81 -6.73
C THR A 100 16.75 6.29 -7.30
N ALA A 101 16.80 5.27 -8.15
CA ALA A 101 15.59 4.63 -8.69
C ALA A 101 14.75 3.96 -7.58
N ALA A 102 15.40 3.23 -6.66
CA ALA A 102 14.72 2.57 -5.54
C ALA A 102 14.03 3.58 -4.62
N VAL A 103 14.73 4.67 -4.27
CA VAL A 103 14.14 5.76 -3.46
C VAL A 103 12.96 6.40 -4.17
N ALA A 104 13.07 6.66 -5.48
CA ALA A 104 11.96 7.20 -6.26
C ALA A 104 10.74 6.27 -6.23
N VAL A 105 10.93 4.96 -6.45
CA VAL A 105 9.85 3.96 -6.38
C VAL A 105 9.20 3.96 -5.00
N ILE A 106 9.99 3.94 -3.92
CA ILE A 106 9.47 3.97 -2.54
C ILE A 106 8.65 5.23 -2.30
N LEU A 107 9.15 6.41 -2.67
CA LEU A 107 8.42 7.67 -2.51
C LEU A 107 7.11 7.68 -3.32
N THR A 108 7.11 7.09 -4.52
CA THR A 108 5.91 6.99 -5.36
C THR A 108 4.87 6.09 -4.70
N LEU A 109 5.29 4.95 -4.14
CA LEU A 109 4.39 4.04 -3.40
C LEU A 109 3.82 4.69 -2.14
N ILE A 110 4.64 5.45 -1.40
CA ILE A 110 4.18 6.19 -0.21
C ILE A 110 3.14 7.24 -0.62
N ALA A 111 3.40 8.02 -1.67
CA ALA A 111 2.46 9.02 -2.16
C ALA A 111 1.15 8.39 -2.66
N ALA A 112 1.24 7.27 -3.37
CA ALA A 112 0.06 6.53 -3.82
C ALA A 112 -0.74 5.96 -2.64
N ALA A 113 -0.07 5.39 -1.63
CA ALA A 113 -0.70 4.88 -0.43
C ALA A 113 -1.35 6.00 0.39
N ALA A 114 -0.66 7.13 0.57
CA ALA A 114 -1.21 8.29 1.28
C ALA A 114 -2.42 8.89 0.52
N GLY A 115 -2.33 9.01 -0.80
CA GLY A 115 -3.43 9.48 -1.64
C GLY A 115 -4.63 8.54 -1.61
N TYR A 116 -4.39 7.23 -1.69
CA TYR A 116 -5.44 6.21 -1.55
C TYR A 116 -6.08 6.26 -0.17
N ASN A 117 -5.28 6.30 0.90
CA ASN A 117 -5.78 6.35 2.27
C ASN A 117 -6.61 7.62 2.51
N HIS A 118 -6.13 8.77 2.04
CA HIS A 118 -6.87 10.02 2.13
C HIS A 118 -8.18 9.96 1.36
N TRP A 119 -8.17 9.46 0.12
CA TRP A 119 -9.41 9.35 -0.67
C TRP A 119 -10.39 8.34 -0.08
N TYR A 120 -9.91 7.18 0.36
CA TYR A 120 -10.74 6.09 0.87
C TYR A 120 -11.40 6.44 2.20
N PHE A 121 -10.65 7.04 3.14
CA PHE A 121 -11.13 7.40 4.48
C PHE A 121 -11.56 8.87 4.60
N ASN A 122 -11.85 9.55 3.50
CA ASN A 122 -12.38 10.92 3.56
C ASN A 122 -13.86 10.90 3.97
N GLU A 123 -14.10 10.78 5.27
CA GLU A 123 -15.44 10.82 5.86
C GLU A 123 -15.94 12.27 5.93
N LYS A 124 -17.18 12.50 5.51
CA LYS A 124 -17.84 13.80 5.60
C LYS A 124 -19.06 13.69 6.49
N TYR A 125 -19.24 14.64 7.38
CA TYR A 125 -20.46 14.74 8.19
C TYR A 125 -21.70 14.88 7.30
N MET A 126 -22.80 14.24 7.72
CA MET A 126 -24.13 14.41 7.12
C MET A 126 -25.06 15.08 8.12
N THR A 127 -25.87 16.04 7.66
CA THR A 127 -26.93 16.62 8.48
C THR A 127 -28.04 15.58 8.74
N LEU A 128 -28.91 15.83 9.72
CA LEU A 128 -30.06 14.97 9.99
C LEU A 128 -30.93 14.80 8.72
N GLU A 129 -31.18 15.90 8.01
CA GLU A 129 -31.93 15.90 6.74
C GLU A 129 -31.23 15.07 5.66
N ASP A 130 -29.94 15.30 5.43
CA ASP A 130 -29.18 14.55 4.40
C ASP A 130 -29.05 13.07 4.74
N SER A 131 -29.00 12.72 6.03
CA SER A 131 -28.97 11.32 6.48
C SER A 131 -30.27 10.59 6.17
N GLY A 132 -31.37 11.31 5.96
CA GLY A 132 -32.70 10.74 5.80
C GLY A 132 -33.21 10.04 7.06
N MET A 133 -32.54 10.22 8.20
CA MET A 133 -32.98 9.64 9.47
C MET A 133 -34.22 10.33 9.99
N TYR A 134 -35.13 9.55 10.57
CA TYR A 134 -36.28 10.08 11.28
C TYR A 134 -36.81 9.06 12.28
N VAL A 135 -37.47 9.55 13.33
CA VAL A 135 -38.09 8.69 14.35
C VAL A 135 -39.59 8.60 14.12
N LYS A 136 -40.13 7.38 14.16
CA LYS A 136 -41.57 7.12 14.07
C LYS A 136 -41.95 5.94 14.94
N ASN A 137 -42.96 6.13 15.80
CA ASN A 137 -43.50 5.08 16.67
C ASN A 137 -42.43 4.36 17.52
N ASN A 138 -41.46 5.07 18.08
CA ASN A 138 -40.36 4.49 18.87
C ASN A 138 -39.34 3.67 18.06
N TYR A 139 -39.23 3.93 16.76
CA TYR A 139 -38.23 3.33 15.88
C TYR A 139 -37.48 4.43 15.14
N LEU A 140 -36.16 4.28 15.04
CA LEU A 140 -35.31 5.09 14.18
C LEU A 140 -35.22 4.46 12.80
N TYR A 141 -35.60 5.20 11.77
CA TYR A 141 -35.50 4.78 10.37
C TYR A 141 -34.53 5.66 9.60
N SER A 142 -34.12 5.20 8.43
CA SER A 142 -33.54 6.07 7.39
C SER A 142 -34.05 5.72 6.00
N SER A 143 -34.33 6.76 5.21
CA SER A 143 -34.63 6.66 3.78
C SER A 143 -33.36 6.53 2.91
N ASN A 144 -32.17 6.59 3.50
CA ASN A 144 -30.87 6.37 2.86
C ASN A 144 -30.17 5.11 3.37
N ASN A 145 -29.25 4.58 2.56
CA ASN A 145 -28.45 3.42 2.88
C ASN A 145 -27.33 3.81 3.86
N LEU A 146 -27.67 3.83 5.15
CA LEU A 146 -26.74 4.18 6.21
C LEU A 146 -25.90 3.00 6.72
N ILE A 147 -25.88 1.86 6.01
CA ILE A 147 -24.99 0.74 6.31
C ILE A 147 -23.55 1.25 6.26
N SER A 148 -22.81 1.01 7.36
CA SER A 148 -21.44 1.50 7.56
C SER A 148 -21.27 3.03 7.59
N ARG A 149 -22.36 3.80 7.68
CA ARG A 149 -22.36 5.28 7.75
C ARG A 149 -22.84 5.83 9.08
N MET A 150 -23.73 5.12 9.76
CA MET A 150 -24.20 5.52 11.09
C MET A 150 -23.09 5.28 12.12
N LYS A 151 -22.91 6.25 13.02
CA LYS A 151 -22.00 6.22 14.16
C LYS A 151 -22.81 6.46 15.42
N VAL A 152 -22.42 5.79 16.51
CA VAL A 152 -23.08 5.86 17.81
C VAL A 152 -22.02 6.12 18.87
N GLN A 153 -22.31 7.02 19.81
CA GLN A 153 -21.51 7.27 21.00
C GLN A 153 -22.43 7.38 22.20
N TYR A 154 -22.11 6.65 23.26
CA TYR A 154 -22.81 6.73 24.54
C TYR A 154 -22.02 7.58 25.53
N THR A 155 -22.72 8.28 26.42
CA THR A 155 -22.10 8.85 27.62
C THR A 155 -21.71 7.76 28.60
N GLU A 156 -20.68 7.97 29.43
CA GLU A 156 -20.24 6.98 30.43
C GLU A 156 -21.36 6.55 31.40
N ASP A 157 -22.31 7.45 31.71
CA ASP A 157 -23.48 7.13 32.55
C ASP A 157 -24.55 6.27 31.83
N GLY A 158 -24.38 6.03 30.53
CA GLY A 158 -25.23 5.20 29.68
C GLY A 158 -26.62 5.78 29.42
N LYS A 159 -26.89 7.03 29.81
CA LYS A 159 -28.23 7.63 29.67
C LYS A 159 -28.46 8.36 28.36
N THR A 160 -27.39 8.87 27.75
CA THR A 160 -27.47 9.63 26.51
C THR A 160 -26.81 8.85 25.40
N GLU A 161 -27.53 8.70 24.29
CA GLU A 161 -26.99 8.21 23.03
C GLU A 161 -26.84 9.38 22.05
N PHE A 162 -25.68 9.50 21.42
CA PHE A 162 -25.48 10.40 20.29
C PHE A 162 -25.29 9.58 19.02
N VAL A 163 -26.12 9.85 18.03
CA VAL A 163 -26.09 9.23 16.70
C VAL A 163 -25.72 10.29 15.67
N TYR A 164 -24.94 9.92 14.65
CA TYR A 164 -24.79 10.75 13.45
C TYR A 164 -24.46 9.89 12.24
N ALA A 165 -24.64 10.44 11.05
CA ALA A 165 -24.26 9.80 9.81
C ALA A 165 -23.05 10.51 9.16
N ILE A 166 -22.28 9.72 8.41
CA ILE A 166 -21.21 10.21 7.56
C ILE A 166 -21.40 9.72 6.11
N ASP A 167 -21.00 10.55 5.16
CA ASP A 167 -20.77 10.10 3.80
C ASP A 167 -19.31 9.68 3.67
N ALA A 168 -19.11 8.42 3.28
CA ALA A 168 -17.81 7.81 3.17
C ALA A 168 -17.68 7.07 1.82
N PRO A 169 -16.60 7.30 1.05
CA PRO A 169 -16.41 6.66 -0.26
C PRO A 169 -16.44 5.13 -0.23
N TYR A 170 -16.02 4.53 0.88
CA TYR A 170 -16.01 3.08 1.05
C TYR A 170 -17.40 2.45 1.23
N ALA A 171 -18.41 3.23 1.61
CA ALA A 171 -19.72 2.71 2.02
C ALA A 171 -20.70 2.50 0.84
N GLY A 172 -20.24 2.63 -0.42
CA GLY A 172 -21.04 2.36 -1.61
C GLY A 172 -22.06 3.46 -1.92
N THR A 173 -23.16 3.15 -2.62
CA THR A 173 -24.21 4.13 -2.94
C THR A 173 -25.06 4.48 -1.73
N LEU A 174 -25.24 5.78 -1.50
CA LEU A 174 -26.06 6.34 -0.42
C LEU A 174 -27.56 6.12 -0.64
N GLU A 175 -28.06 6.20 -1.86
CA GLU A 175 -29.50 6.05 -2.13
C GLU A 175 -30.00 4.61 -1.89
N LEU A 176 -31.11 4.48 -1.18
CA LEU A 176 -31.84 3.23 -1.05
C LEU A 176 -32.78 2.99 -2.22
N LYS A 177 -32.88 1.74 -2.67
CA LYS A 177 -33.89 1.28 -3.62
C LYS A 177 -34.90 0.41 -2.89
N GLY A 178 -36.00 1.00 -2.40
CA GLY A 178 -37.07 0.26 -1.75
C GLY A 178 -37.65 0.99 -0.54
N ASN A 179 -37.91 0.23 0.52
CA ASN A 179 -38.42 0.75 1.78
C ASN A 179 -37.28 1.29 2.65
N ASP A 180 -37.63 2.17 3.58
CA ASP A 180 -36.74 2.69 4.60
C ASP A 180 -36.13 1.57 5.44
N ILE A 181 -34.89 1.75 5.86
CA ILE A 181 -34.18 0.83 6.74
C ILE A 181 -34.55 1.17 8.18
N LEU A 182 -34.91 0.16 8.98
CA LEU A 182 -34.95 0.26 10.43
C LEU A 182 -33.51 0.24 10.96
N LEU A 183 -33.14 1.28 11.70
CA LEU A 183 -31.80 1.43 12.28
C LEU A 183 -31.75 1.08 13.76
N GLN A 184 -32.83 1.36 14.50
CA GLN A 184 -32.90 1.07 15.93
C GLN A 184 -34.35 0.94 16.39
N ASP A 185 -34.59 -0.01 17.29
CA ASP A 185 -35.90 -0.24 17.92
C ASP A 185 -35.86 0.16 19.40
N PHE A 186 -36.26 1.40 19.69
CA PHE A 186 -36.27 1.93 21.06
C PHE A 186 -37.28 1.23 21.98
N SER A 187 -38.20 0.40 21.43
CA SER A 187 -39.15 -0.36 22.24
C SER A 187 -38.53 -1.63 22.82
N LYS A 188 -37.44 -2.11 22.23
CA LYS A 188 -36.67 -3.25 22.70
C LYS A 188 -35.53 -2.75 23.58
N LYS A 189 -35.70 -2.98 24.88
CA LYS A 189 -34.67 -2.71 25.87
C LYS A 189 -33.88 -3.98 26.19
N THR A 190 -32.58 -3.82 26.32
CA THR A 190 -31.64 -4.88 26.72
C THR A 190 -30.86 -4.47 27.97
N GLU A 191 -30.47 -5.47 28.77
CA GLU A 191 -29.60 -5.27 29.94
C GLU A 191 -28.13 -5.07 29.52
N GLU A 192 -27.80 -5.32 28.25
CA GLU A 192 -26.45 -5.09 27.72
C GLU A 192 -26.18 -3.59 27.57
N VAL A 193 -25.05 -3.14 28.10
CA VAL A 193 -24.61 -1.73 28.01
C VAL A 193 -24.27 -1.33 26.56
N SER A 194 -23.88 -2.30 25.73
CA SER A 194 -23.55 -2.12 24.32
C SER A 194 -23.95 -3.37 23.54
N PRO A 195 -25.24 -3.51 23.19
CA PRO A 195 -25.71 -4.70 22.51
C PRO A 195 -25.06 -4.91 21.14
N GLU A 196 -24.92 -6.17 20.74
CA GLU A 196 -24.44 -6.54 19.40
C GLU A 196 -25.51 -6.38 18.31
N ASP A 197 -26.76 -6.16 18.71
CA ASP A 197 -27.91 -5.93 17.82
C ASP A 197 -28.38 -4.46 17.84
N ASP A 198 -29.40 -4.15 17.04
CA ASP A 198 -29.97 -2.81 16.91
C ASP A 198 -30.93 -2.44 18.07
N SER A 199 -30.78 -3.09 19.24
CA SER A 199 -31.57 -2.80 20.45
C SER A 199 -30.98 -1.63 21.23
N THR A 200 -31.81 -0.98 22.05
CA THR A 200 -31.39 0.13 22.90
C THR A 200 -31.08 -0.38 24.32
N PRO A 201 -29.92 -0.07 24.92
CA PRO A 201 -29.66 -0.37 26.32
C PRO A 201 -30.74 0.20 27.24
N GLU A 202 -31.11 -0.50 28.31
CA GLU A 202 -32.16 -0.07 29.24
C GLU A 202 -31.86 1.30 29.89
N THR A 203 -30.56 1.63 30.03
CA THR A 203 -30.07 2.86 30.63
C THR A 203 -30.36 4.09 29.78
N VAL A 204 -30.46 3.95 28.45
CA VAL A 204 -30.64 5.08 27.53
C VAL A 204 -32.03 5.70 27.72
N LYS A 205 -32.03 7.02 27.92
CA LYS A 205 -33.24 7.85 28.14
C LYS A 205 -33.47 8.84 27.02
N GLU A 206 -32.42 9.21 26.30
CA GLU A 206 -32.48 10.24 25.27
C GLU A 206 -31.46 9.94 24.18
N VAL A 207 -31.86 10.19 22.93
CA VAL A 207 -31.01 10.04 21.75
C VAL A 207 -30.98 11.35 20.99
N TYR A 208 -29.78 11.83 20.69
CA TYR A 208 -29.54 13.06 19.94
C TYR A 208 -28.91 12.74 18.59
N TYR A 209 -29.35 13.43 17.54
CA TYR A 209 -28.58 13.54 16.31
C TYR A 209 -27.44 14.54 16.54
N MET A 210 -26.21 14.03 16.65
CA MET A 210 -25.01 14.80 16.95
C MET A 210 -24.70 15.79 15.81
N SER A 211 -24.49 17.06 16.14
CA SER A 211 -24.02 18.06 15.18
C SER A 211 -22.55 17.89 14.82
N GLU A 212 -22.09 18.56 13.75
CA GLU A 212 -20.67 18.59 13.39
C GLU A 212 -19.83 19.27 14.48
N GLU A 213 -20.38 20.30 15.13
CA GLU A 213 -19.76 20.99 16.27
C GLU A 213 -19.64 20.05 17.49
N ALA A 214 -20.72 19.34 17.83
CA ALA A 214 -20.72 18.36 18.91
C ALA A 214 -19.77 17.19 18.62
N GLN A 215 -19.62 16.77 17.36
CA GLN A 215 -18.65 15.74 16.96
C GLN A 215 -17.21 16.15 17.26
N LYS A 216 -16.86 17.43 17.06
CA LYS A 216 -15.51 17.92 17.41
C LYS A 216 -15.26 17.86 18.91
N LYS A 217 -16.28 18.14 19.72
CA LYS A 217 -16.24 18.03 21.20
C LYS A 217 -16.23 16.59 21.68
N SER A 218 -16.83 15.66 20.93
CA SER A 218 -16.92 14.26 21.33
C SER A 218 -15.56 13.58 21.45
N LEU A 219 -14.55 14.05 20.70
CA LEU A 219 -13.15 13.64 20.85
C LEU A 219 -12.56 14.10 22.19
N GLU A 220 -12.87 15.32 22.62
CA GLU A 220 -12.44 15.86 23.92
C GLU A 220 -13.16 15.14 25.08
N LEU A 221 -14.44 14.80 24.91
CA LEU A 221 -15.20 13.99 25.87
C LEU A 221 -14.47 12.68 26.20
N THR A 222 -14.06 11.91 25.18
CA THR A 222 -13.31 10.66 25.39
C THR A 222 -12.01 10.87 26.16
N GLU A 223 -11.29 11.97 25.93
CA GLU A 223 -10.08 12.28 26.70
C GLU A 223 -10.37 12.64 28.16
N LEU A 224 -11.47 13.35 28.42
CA LEU A 224 -11.90 13.75 29.76
C LEU A 224 -12.41 12.57 30.58
N GLU A 225 -13.17 11.66 29.96
CA GLU A 225 -13.61 10.39 30.56
C GLU A 225 -12.40 9.54 30.99
N VAL A 226 -11.38 9.42 30.14
CA VAL A 226 -10.14 8.69 30.49
C VAL A 226 -9.40 9.34 31.67
N LYS A 227 -9.48 10.66 31.81
CA LYS A 227 -8.89 11.39 32.96
C LYS A 227 -9.75 11.31 34.22
N GLY A 228 -11.03 10.92 34.11
CA GLY A 228 -11.98 10.83 35.22
C GLY A 228 -12.44 12.20 35.75
N ASP A 229 -12.41 13.24 34.92
CA ASP A 229 -12.86 14.60 35.30
C ASP A 229 -14.37 14.73 35.11
N LEU A 230 -15.14 14.26 36.10
CA LEU A 230 -16.60 14.15 36.00
C LEU A 230 -17.30 15.50 35.76
N GLU A 231 -16.81 16.60 36.34
CA GLU A 231 -17.42 17.93 36.16
C GLU A 231 -17.20 18.46 34.73
N ALA A 232 -16.00 18.25 34.18
CA ALA A 232 -15.71 18.59 32.80
C ALA A 232 -16.47 17.71 31.81
N VAL A 233 -16.63 16.42 32.11
CA VAL A 233 -17.43 15.46 31.33
C VAL A 233 -18.91 15.88 31.29
N GLU A 234 -19.51 16.19 32.44
CA GLU A 234 -20.91 16.65 32.49
C GLU A 234 -21.11 17.93 31.67
N LYS A 235 -20.20 18.89 31.82
CA LYS A 235 -20.24 20.15 31.09
C LYS A 235 -20.15 19.94 29.56
N ILE A 236 -19.22 19.12 29.09
CA ILE A 236 -19.04 18.92 27.64
C ILE A 236 -20.23 18.16 27.04
N VAL A 237 -20.81 17.21 27.79
CA VAL A 237 -22.03 16.52 27.38
C VAL A 237 -23.20 17.50 27.24
N ASP A 238 -23.39 18.41 28.19
CA ASP A 238 -24.44 19.43 28.12
C ASP A 238 -24.26 20.37 26.91
N GLU A 239 -23.02 20.78 26.64
CA GLU A 239 -22.71 21.57 25.45
C GLU A 239 -22.98 20.81 24.15
N MET A 240 -22.63 19.52 24.09
CA MET A 240 -22.93 18.67 22.93
C MET A 240 -24.44 18.53 22.72
N LYS A 241 -25.24 18.35 23.80
CA LYS A 241 -26.71 18.29 23.73
C LYS A 241 -27.30 19.59 23.20
N GLN A 242 -26.80 20.75 23.65
CA GLN A 242 -27.27 22.06 23.19
C GLN A 242 -27.02 22.31 21.70
N GLU A 243 -25.93 21.75 21.17
CA GLU A 243 -25.57 21.87 19.76
C GLU A 243 -26.20 20.80 18.88
N SER A 244 -26.83 19.77 19.46
CA SER A 244 -27.38 18.60 18.77
C SER A 244 -28.90 18.61 18.77
N GLU A 245 -29.52 17.81 17.90
CA GLU A 245 -30.97 17.71 17.82
C GLU A 245 -31.48 16.51 18.63
N LEU A 246 -32.37 16.73 19.61
CA LEU A 246 -33.03 15.63 20.32
C LEU A 246 -34.01 14.93 19.37
N ILE A 247 -33.74 13.67 19.01
CA ILE A 247 -34.56 12.90 18.07
C ILE A 247 -35.47 11.88 18.76
N TRP A 248 -35.12 11.48 19.99
CA TRP A 248 -35.92 10.55 20.77
C TRP A 248 -35.69 10.72 22.28
N SER A 249 -36.74 10.48 23.07
CA SER A 249 -36.69 10.41 24.53
C SER A 249 -37.73 9.42 25.04
N GLU A 250 -37.41 8.71 26.13
CA GLU A 250 -38.33 7.76 26.82
C GLU A 250 -39.54 8.43 27.46
#